data_AF-A0A183Q004-F1
#
_entry.id   AF-A0A183Q004-F1
#
_cell.length_a   1.000
_cell.length_b   1.000
_cell.length_c   1.000
_cell.angle_alpha   90.00
_cell.angle_beta   90.00
_cell.angle_gamma   90.00
#
_symmetry.space_group_name_H-M   'P 1'
#
loop_
_entity.id
_entity.type
_entity.pdbx_description
1 polymer ?
#
loop_
_entity_poly.entity_id
_entity_poly.type
_entity_poly.pdbx_seq_one_letter_code
_entity_poly.pdbx_strand_id
1 'polypeptide(L)' 'MRDPVITPCGITYDRPSIISHLRQVGHFDPVSRQPLIEDQLIPNLSMREVVQAFLNENPWAETL' A
#
# COMPACT_ATOMS: atom_id res chain seq x y z
N MET A 1 -4.33 -5.89 -2.85
CA MET A 1 -3.03 -5.23 -2.56
C MET A 1 -1.94 -6.13 -3.10
N ARG A 2 -1.31 -5.75 -4.21
CA ARG A 2 -0.27 -6.54 -4.91
C ARG A 2 1.14 -6.00 -4.62
N ASP A 3 1.27 -4.69 -4.41
CA ASP A 3 2.55 -4.03 -4.11
C ASP A 3 2.40 -3.19 -2.84
N PRO A 4 2.44 -3.83 -1.66
CA PRO A 4 2.21 -3.16 -0.40
C PRO A 4 3.34 -2.18 -0.07
N VAL A 5 2.99 -0.94 0.25
CA VAL A 5 3.90 0.10 0.74
C VAL A 5 3.40 0.69 2.04
N ILE A 6 4.31 1.06 2.93
CA ILE A 6 4.02 1.67 4.22
C ILE A 6 4.44 3.14 4.24
N THR A 7 3.60 3.98 4.82
CA THR A 7 3.90 5.41 5.06
C THR A 7 4.66 5.60 6.38
N PRO A 8 5.31 6.75 6.63
CA PRO A 8 5.95 7.04 7.92
C PRO A 8 4.99 6.98 9.12
N CYS A 9 3.69 7.14 8.89
CA CYS A 9 2.64 7.00 9.90
C CYS A 9 2.27 5.53 10.20
N GLY A 10 2.92 4.56 9.53
CA GLY A 10 2.73 3.13 9.76
C GLY A 10 1.55 2.51 8.99
N ILE A 11 0.96 3.24 8.04
CA ILE A 11 -0.23 2.77 7.32
C ILE A 11 0.19 2.14 6.00
N THR A 12 -0.35 0.94 5.71
CA THR A 12 -0.02 0.20 4.48
C THR A 12 -1.09 0.38 3.42
N TYR A 13 -0.65 0.67 2.19
CA TYR A 13 -1.49 0.83 1.01
C TYR A 13 -0.98 -0.03 -0.14
N ASP A 14 -1.82 -0.23 -1.15
CA ASP A 14 -1.35 -0.69 -2.45
C ASP A 14 -0.67 0.47 -3.20
N ARG A 15 0.55 0.25 -3.72
CA ARG A 15 1.37 1.31 -4.31
C ARG A 15 0.63 2.14 -5.39
N PRO A 16 -0.05 1.53 -6.39
CA PRO A 16 -0.79 2.31 -7.39
C PRO A 16 -1.85 3.21 -6.78
N SER A 17 -2.57 2.73 -5.75
CA SER A 17 -3.63 3.49 -5.10
C SER A 17 -3.09 4.71 -4.35
N ILE A 18 -2.03 4.56 -3.55
CA ILE A 18 -1.45 5.69 -2.81
C ILE A 18 -0.76 6.69 -3.75
N ILE A 19 -0.09 6.22 -4.81
CA ILE A 19 0.48 7.11 -5.84
C ILE A 19 -0.62 7.92 -6.53
N SER A 20 -1.73 7.28 -6.90
CA SER A 20 -2.87 7.97 -7.51
C SER A 20 -3.44 9.05 -6.58
N HIS A 21 -3.60 8.73 -5.29
CA HIS A 21 -4.03 9.70 -4.29
C HIS A 21 -3.06 10.90 -4.20
N LEU A 22 -1.76 10.64 -4.09
CA LEU A 22 -0.75 11.71 -3.99
C LEU A 22 -0.77 12.64 -5.22
N ARG A 23 -1.01 12.09 -6.42
CA ARG A 23 -1.03 12.86 -7.68
C ARG A 23 -2.35 13.59 -7.94
N GLN A 24 -3.48 13.00 -7.56
CA GLN A 24 -4.81 13.51 -7.95
C GLN A 24 -5.54 14.23 -6.81
N VAL A 25 -5.26 13.89 -5.56
CA VAL A 25 -5.95 14.41 -4.38
C VAL A 25 -5.04 15.36 -3.60
N GLY A 26 -3.80 14.96 -3.34
CA GLY A 26 -2.78 15.83 -2.74
C GLY A 26 -1.73 15.11 -1.91
N HIS A 27 -0.67 15.85 -1.57
CA HIS A 27 0.52 15.35 -0.87
C HIS A 27 0.33 15.18 0.64
N PHE A 28 -0.62 14.34 1.03
CA PHE A 28 -0.88 13.98 2.41
C PHE A 28 -1.33 12.51 2.52
N ASP A 29 -1.01 11.87 3.63
CA ASP A 29 -1.46 10.52 3.94
C ASP A 29 -3.00 10.48 4.07
N PRO A 30 -3.71 9.59 3.35
CA PRO A 30 -5.19 9.59 3.29
C PRO A 30 -5.89 9.52 4.65
N VAL A 31 -5.29 8.83 5.62
CA VAL A 31 -5.90 8.53 6.92
C VAL A 31 -5.42 9.51 7.98
N SER A 32 -4.11 9.64 8.17
CA SER A 32 -3.52 10.49 9.22
C SER A 32 -3.52 11.98 8.85
N ARG A 33 -3.70 12.30 7.56
CA ARG A 33 -3.61 13.66 6.98
C ARG A 33 -2.26 14.34 7.17
N GLN A 34 -1.23 13.62 7.61
CA GLN A 34 0.14 14.14 7.69
C GLN A 34 0.69 14.36 6.29
N PRO A 35 1.58 15.36 6.08
CA PRO A 35 2.26 15.56 4.81
C PRO A 35 2.96 14.27 4.35
N LEU A 36 2.78 13.92 3.09
CA LEU A 36 3.33 12.70 2.51
C LEU A 36 3.72 12.95 1.05
N ILE A 37 4.90 12.49 0.67
CA ILE A 37 5.38 12.46 -0.72
C ILE A 37 5.74 11.03 -1.14
N GLU A 38 5.80 10.79 -2.44
CA GLU A 38 6.01 9.46 -3.03
C GLU A 38 7.33 8.80 -2.54
N ASP A 39 8.39 9.58 -2.37
CA ASP A 39 9.72 9.11 -1.91
C ASP A 39 9.73 8.57 -0.48
N GLN A 40 8.71 8.89 0.32
CA GLN A 40 8.56 8.38 1.68
C GLN A 40 7.88 7.01 1.74
N LEU A 41 7.39 6.49 0.61
CA LEU A 41 6.74 5.19 0.53
C LEU A 41 7.78 4.07 0.55
N ILE A 42 7.78 3.29 1.62
CA ILE A 42 8.72 2.17 1.80
C ILE A 42 8.01 0.85 1.44
N PRO A 43 8.62 -0.06 0.65
CA PRO A 43 8.05 -1.39 0.43
C PRO A 43 7.80 -2.14 1.75
N ASN A 44 6.58 -2.63 1.95
CA ASN A 44 6.24 -3.44 3.11
C ASN A 44 6.39 -4.92 2.78
N LEU A 45 7.64 -5.42 2.91
CA LEU A 45 7.99 -6.80 2.57
C LEU A 45 7.22 -7.83 3.42
N SER A 46 7.01 -7.55 4.71
CA SER A 46 6.25 -8.43 5.60
C SER A 46 4.80 -8.60 5.13
N MET A 47 4.15 -7.49 4.75
CA MET A 47 2.79 -7.58 4.22
C MET A 47 2.74 -8.27 2.86
N ARG A 48 3.79 -8.15 2.04
CA ARG A 48 3.89 -8.89 0.77
C ARG A 48 3.92 -10.39 1.00
N GLU A 49 4.68 -10.85 2.00
CA GLU A 49 4.74 -12.26 2.39
C GLU A 49 3.39 -12.76 2.92
N VAL A 50 2.71 -11.97 3.76
CA VAL A 50 1.36 -12.31 4.26
C VAL A 50 0.35 -12.44 3.12
N VAL A 51 0.33 -11.49 2.18
CA VAL A 51 -0.54 -11.55 1.00
C VAL A 51 -0.22 -12.78 0.16
N GLN A 52 1.05 -13.07 -0.08
CA GLN A 52 1.45 -14.24 -0.87
C GLN A 52 1.03 -15.55 -0.21
N ALA A 53 1.26 -15.70 1.10
CA ALA A 53 0.82 -16.86 1.85
C ALA A 53 -0.70 -17.04 1.78
N PHE A 54 -1.45 -15.94 1.97
CA PHE A 54 -2.91 -15.96 1.83
C PHE A 54 -3.36 -16.42 0.45
N LEU A 55 -2.77 -15.90 -0.64
CA LEU A 55 -3.14 -16.29 -2.00
C LEU A 55 -2.78 -17.74 -2.32
N ASN A 56 -1.66 -18.24 -1.79
CA ASN A 56 -1.28 -19.65 -1.96
C ASN A 56 -2.32 -20.60 -1.32
N GLU A 57 -2.83 -20.22 -0.14
CA GLU A 57 -3.88 -20.97 0.55
C GLU A 57 -5.28 -20.74 -0.04
N ASN A 58 -5.47 -19.61 -0.71
CA ASN A 58 -6.76 -19.15 -1.25
C ASN A 58 -6.64 -18.72 -2.72
N PRO A 59 -6.40 -19.65 -3.68
CA PRO A 59 -6.20 -19.28 -5.09
C PRO A 59 -7.40 -18.56 -5.72
N TRP A 60 -8.61 -18.80 -5.20
CA TRP A 60 -9.83 -18.13 -5.65
C TRP A 60 -9.81 -16.61 -5.45
N ALA A 61 -8.94 -16.10 -4.57
CA ALA A 61 -8.83 -14.68 -4.27
C ALA A 61 -7.94 -13.91 -5.25
N GLU A 62 -7.18 -14.58 -6.13
CA GLU A 62 -6.30 -13.92 -7.11
C GLU A 62 -7.09 -13.28 -8.28
N THR A 63 -8.28 -13.80 -8.57
CA THR A 63 -9.11 -13.43 -9.73
C THR A 63 -10.07 -12.25 -9.50
N LEU A 64 -10.05 -11.65 -8.30
CA LEU A 64 -10.84 -10.47 -7.92
C LEU A 64 -10.02 -9.18 -8.07
#